data_AF-A9XAZ2-F1
#
_entry.id   AF-A9XAZ2-F1
#
_cell.length_a   1.000
_cell.length_b   1.000
_cell.length_c   1.000
_cell.angle_alpha   90.00
_cell.angle_beta   90.00
_cell.angle_gamma   90.00
#
_symmetry.space_group_name_H-M   'P 1'
#
loop_
_entity.id
_entity.type
_entity.pdbx_description
1 polymer ?
#
loop_
_entity_poly.entity_id
_entity_poly.type
_entity_poly.pdbx_seq_one_letter_code
_entity_poly.pdbx_strand_id
1 'polypeptide(L)'
;TDEQVQELCYRILHELRRGLAKDTHPKANVKCFVTYVQDLPNGNERGKFLALDLGGTNFRVLLIHLQENNDFQMESRIYAIPQHIMIGSGIQLFDHIAECLSNFMAEHNVYKERLPLGFTFSFPLRQLGLTKGLLETWTKGFNCAGVVNEDVVQLLKDAIARRGDVQIDVCAILNDTTGTLMSCAWKNHNCKIGLIVGTGANACYMERVEEAELFAAE
;
A
#
# COMPACT_ATOMS: atom_id res chain seq x y z
N THR A 1 5.90 -26.68 -21.93
CA THR A 1 7.20 -26.90 -22.59
C THR A 1 8.02 -25.63 -22.48
N ASP A 2 9.33 -25.70 -22.73
CA ASP A 2 10.19 -24.51 -22.69
C ASP A 2 9.73 -23.44 -23.67
N GLU A 3 9.25 -23.84 -24.85
CA GLU A 3 8.64 -22.94 -25.85
C GLU A 3 7.43 -22.18 -25.29
N GLN A 4 6.54 -22.86 -24.55
CA GLN A 4 5.38 -22.22 -23.93
C GLN A 4 5.79 -21.20 -22.86
N VAL A 5 6.86 -21.49 -22.10
CA VAL A 5 7.38 -20.56 -21.09
C VAL A 5 7.99 -19.33 -21.76
N GLN A 6 8.78 -19.51 -22.82
CA GLN A 6 9.36 -18.41 -23.58
C GLN A 6 8.29 -17.50 -24.19
N GLU A 7 7.25 -18.09 -24.79
CA GLU A 7 6.12 -17.35 -25.34
C GLU A 7 5.37 -16.57 -24.24
N LEU A 8 5.17 -17.17 -23.06
CA LEU A 8 4.56 -16.48 -21.92
C LEU A 8 5.42 -15.30 -21.45
N CYS A 9 6.74 -15.49 -21.31
CA CYS A 9 7.68 -14.43 -20.96
C CYS A 9 7.62 -13.28 -21.96
N TYR A 10 7.60 -13.58 -23.27
CA TYR A 10 7.47 -12.58 -24.32
C TYR A 10 6.18 -11.76 -24.17
N ARG A 11 5.03 -12.42 -23.97
CA ARG A 11 3.74 -11.76 -23.78
C ARG A 11 3.68 -10.88 -22.53
N ILE A 12 4.24 -11.36 -21.42
CA ILE A 12 4.31 -10.57 -20.18
C ILE A 12 5.15 -9.32 -20.40
N LEU A 13 6.36 -9.46 -20.96
CA LEU A 13 7.24 -8.32 -21.23
C LEU A 13 6.60 -7.33 -22.22
N HIS A 14 5.87 -7.83 -23.22
CA HIS A 14 5.12 -6.99 -24.15
C HIS A 14 4.03 -6.18 -23.44
N GLU A 15 3.21 -6.81 -22.59
CA GLU A 15 2.17 -6.10 -21.85
C GLU A 15 2.72 -5.14 -20.80
N LEU A 16 3.88 -5.45 -20.17
CA LEU A 16 4.55 -4.51 -19.26
C LEU A 16 4.97 -3.23 -19.99
N ARG A 17 5.62 -3.34 -21.15
CA ARG A 17 5.98 -2.18 -21.98
C ARG A 17 4.76 -1.36 -22.38
N ARG A 18 3.66 -2.04 -22.76
CA ARG A 18 2.41 -1.36 -23.09
C ARG A 18 1.80 -0.64 -21.89
N GLY A 19 1.93 -1.22 -20.69
CA GLY A 19 1.49 -0.62 -19.44
C GLY A 19 2.28 0.60 -19.03
N LEU A 20 3.59 0.61 -19.29
CA LEU A 20 4.47 1.73 -18.96
C LEU A 20 4.37 2.90 -19.95
N ALA A 21 4.17 2.61 -21.24
CA ALA A 21 4.11 3.62 -22.28
C ALA A 21 2.79 4.42 -22.25
N LYS A 22 2.89 5.74 -22.35
CA LYS A 22 1.79 6.70 -22.16
C LYS A 22 0.65 6.48 -23.17
N ASP A 23 1.00 6.23 -24.43
CA ASP A 23 0.03 6.09 -25.52
C ASP A 23 -0.76 4.77 -25.44
N THR A 24 -0.14 3.71 -24.91
CA THR A 24 -0.74 2.38 -24.85
C THR A 24 -1.37 2.04 -23.51
N HIS A 25 -0.99 2.73 -22.44
CA HIS A 25 -1.45 2.46 -21.08
C HIS A 25 -2.99 2.40 -20.93
N PRO A 26 -3.79 3.30 -21.54
CA PRO A 26 -5.25 3.23 -21.43
C PRO A 26 -5.83 1.89 -21.91
N LYS A 27 -5.19 1.27 -22.90
CA LYS A 27 -5.61 0.00 -23.53
C LYS A 27 -4.77 -1.22 -23.12
N ALA A 28 -3.79 -1.05 -22.24
CA ALA A 28 -2.97 -2.15 -21.72
C ALA A 28 -3.77 -3.00 -20.73
N ASN A 29 -3.58 -4.33 -20.77
CA ASN A 29 -4.21 -5.23 -19.80
C ASN A 29 -3.47 -5.20 -18.46
N VAL A 30 -2.15 -5.05 -18.51
CA VAL A 30 -1.30 -4.82 -17.33
C VAL A 30 -0.99 -3.33 -17.25
N LYS A 31 -1.44 -2.66 -16.19
CA LYS A 31 -1.35 -1.20 -16.09
C LYS A 31 0.02 -0.68 -15.66
N CYS A 32 0.84 -1.46 -14.95
CA CYS A 32 2.14 -0.98 -14.44
C CYS A 32 2.04 0.36 -13.70
N PHE A 33 1.10 0.49 -12.75
CA PHE A 33 0.92 1.73 -12.01
C PHE A 33 2.19 2.14 -11.24
N VAL A 34 2.55 3.41 -11.33
CA VAL A 34 3.71 3.97 -10.62
C VAL A 34 3.39 4.15 -9.14
N THR A 35 4.31 3.70 -8.28
CA THR A 35 4.14 3.68 -6.81
C THR A 35 4.67 4.93 -6.11
N TYR A 36 5.44 5.78 -6.82
CA TYR A 36 6.17 6.94 -6.30
C TYR A 36 7.27 6.61 -5.27
N VAL A 37 7.59 5.32 -5.08
CA VAL A 37 8.75 4.87 -4.29
C VAL A 37 9.94 4.73 -5.22
N GLN A 38 10.91 5.63 -5.12
CA GLN A 38 12.08 5.68 -6.00
C GLN A 38 13.30 4.96 -5.40
N ASP A 39 13.43 4.99 -4.08
CA ASP A 39 14.56 4.42 -3.37
C ASP A 39 14.14 3.20 -2.56
N LEU A 40 14.97 2.16 -2.63
CA LEU A 40 14.88 1.02 -1.72
C LEU A 40 15.58 1.36 -0.41
N PRO A 41 15.22 0.66 0.70
CA PRO A 41 15.85 0.91 1.97
C PRO A 41 17.37 0.71 1.90
N ASN A 42 18.11 1.58 2.60
CA ASN A 42 19.56 1.60 2.63
C ASN A 42 20.16 1.28 4.02
N GLY A 43 19.31 1.00 5.01
CA GLY A 43 19.71 0.65 6.37
C GLY A 43 20.00 1.84 7.29
N ASN A 44 19.80 3.08 6.81
CA ASN A 44 19.94 4.29 7.61
C ASN A 44 18.60 4.80 8.17
N GLU A 45 17.50 4.11 7.89
CA GLU A 45 16.17 4.47 8.37
C GLU A 45 16.07 4.31 9.90
N ARG A 46 15.56 5.33 10.60
CA ARG A 46 15.41 5.34 12.06
C ARG A 46 14.07 5.93 12.46
N GLY A 47 13.58 5.54 13.63
CA GLY A 47 12.39 6.12 14.25
C GLY A 47 11.24 5.14 14.41
N LYS A 48 10.12 5.66 14.94
CA LYS A 48 8.88 4.90 15.13
C LYS A 48 7.89 5.22 14.02
N PHE A 49 7.30 4.18 13.45
CA PHE A 49 6.36 4.26 12.34
C PHE A 49 5.15 3.40 12.63
N LEU A 50 3.98 3.88 12.25
CA LEU A 50 2.79 3.05 12.13
C LEU A 50 2.74 2.47 10.72
N ALA A 51 2.26 1.24 10.61
CA ALA A 51 1.83 0.69 9.33
C ALA A 51 0.40 0.14 9.47
N LEU A 52 -0.41 0.41 8.45
CA LEU A 52 -1.77 -0.10 8.32
C LEU A 52 -1.83 -0.98 7.08
N ASP A 53 -2.16 -2.26 7.24
CA ASP A 53 -2.30 -3.21 6.14
C ASP A 53 -3.75 -3.67 6.00
N LEU A 54 -4.43 -3.09 5.02
CA LEU A 54 -5.81 -3.38 4.66
C LEU A 54 -5.84 -4.18 3.35
N GLY A 55 -6.14 -5.47 3.44
CA GLY A 55 -6.16 -6.33 2.26
C GLY A 55 -7.32 -7.30 2.13
N GLY A 56 -8.02 -7.69 3.21
CA GLY A 56 -9.09 -8.69 3.15
C GLY A 56 -10.13 -8.48 4.25
N THR A 57 -10.72 -9.57 4.77
CA THR A 57 -11.70 -9.51 5.88
C THR A 57 -11.13 -9.04 7.21
N ASN A 58 -9.80 -8.95 7.30
CA ASN A 58 -9.09 -8.37 8.42
C ASN A 58 -8.11 -7.32 7.89
N PHE A 59 -7.74 -6.40 8.77
CA PHE A 59 -6.59 -5.55 8.59
C PHE A 59 -5.62 -5.70 9.76
N ARG A 60 -4.39 -5.28 9.55
CA ARG A 60 -3.35 -5.29 10.58
C ARG A 60 -2.86 -3.87 10.84
N VAL A 61 -2.70 -3.53 12.10
CA VAL A 61 -1.95 -2.33 12.52
C VAL A 61 -0.62 -2.80 13.08
N LEU A 62 0.45 -2.10 12.74
CA LEU A 62 1.80 -2.37 13.22
C LEU A 62 2.42 -1.10 13.80
N LEU A 63 3.17 -1.25 14.88
CA LEU A 63 4.14 -0.26 15.38
C LEU A 63 5.53 -0.82 15.11
N ILE A 64 6.31 -0.09 14.31
CA ILE A 64 7.66 -0.46 13.90
C ILE A 64 8.62 0.56 14.47
N HIS A 65 9.64 0.10 15.19
CA HIS A 65 10.71 0.94 15.70
C HIS A 65 12.03 0.52 15.04
N LEU A 66 12.50 1.33 14.09
CA LEU A 66 13.77 1.14 13.40
C LEU A 66 14.89 1.80 14.21
N GLN A 67 15.89 0.99 14.58
CA GLN A 67 17.00 1.38 15.44
C GLN A 67 18.32 1.38 14.66
N GLU A 68 19.41 1.73 15.34
CA GLU A 68 20.76 1.62 14.78
C GLU A 68 21.14 0.15 14.51
N ASN A 69 22.19 -0.05 13.71
CA ASN A 69 22.78 -1.36 13.41
C ASN A 69 21.82 -2.37 12.74
N ASN A 70 20.87 -1.90 11.95
CA ASN A 70 19.85 -2.75 11.29
C ASN A 70 19.03 -3.59 12.28
N ASP A 71 18.78 -3.05 13.49
CA ASP A 71 17.85 -3.64 14.45
C ASP A 71 16.46 -3.01 14.33
N PHE A 72 15.42 -3.79 14.60
CA PHE A 72 14.05 -3.30 14.64
C PHE A 72 13.18 -4.04 15.65
N GLN A 73 12.24 -3.31 16.25
CA GLN A 73 11.15 -3.89 17.03
C GLN A 73 9.85 -3.73 16.26
N MET A 74 8.99 -4.74 16.33
CA MET A 74 7.71 -4.75 15.64
C MET A 74 6.64 -5.35 16.54
N GLU A 75 5.61 -4.57 16.80
CA GLU A 75 4.39 -5.00 17.48
C GLU A 75 3.24 -4.90 16.49
N SER A 76 2.30 -5.84 16.52
CA SER A 76 1.18 -5.84 15.58
C SER A 76 -0.10 -6.43 16.16
N ARG A 77 -1.23 -5.97 15.63
CA ARG A 77 -2.55 -6.50 15.98
C ARG A 77 -3.42 -6.62 14.74
N ILE A 78 -4.17 -7.72 14.69
CA ILE A 78 -5.14 -8.00 13.63
C ILE A 78 -6.53 -7.58 14.12
N TYR A 79 -7.25 -6.86 13.28
CA TYR A 79 -8.61 -6.42 13.52
C TYR A 79 -9.53 -7.01 12.44
N ALA A 80 -10.60 -7.64 12.88
CA ALA A 80 -11.66 -8.09 11.98
C ALA A 80 -12.46 -6.89 11.49
N ILE A 81 -12.88 -6.94 10.22
CA ILE A 81 -13.81 -5.98 9.65
C ILE A 81 -15.17 -6.66 9.58
N PRO A 82 -16.17 -6.20 10.36
CA PRO A 82 -17.51 -6.74 10.29
C PRO A 82 -18.06 -6.69 8.85
N GLN A 83 -18.78 -7.72 8.42
CA GLN A 83 -19.27 -7.82 7.05
C GLN A 83 -20.15 -6.62 6.65
N HIS A 84 -20.96 -6.11 7.58
CA HIS A 84 -21.80 -4.94 7.34
C HIS A 84 -20.99 -3.64 7.12
N ILE A 85 -19.76 -3.56 7.63
CA ILE A 85 -18.83 -2.45 7.36
C ILE A 85 -18.19 -2.62 5.98
N MET A 86 -17.80 -3.85 5.58
CA MET A 86 -17.21 -4.14 4.26
C MET A 86 -18.13 -3.75 3.08
N ILE A 87 -19.45 -3.79 3.29
CA ILE A 87 -20.47 -3.42 2.30
C ILE A 87 -21.23 -2.14 2.66
N GLY A 88 -20.76 -1.41 3.67
CA GLY A 88 -21.39 -0.20 4.18
C GLY A 88 -20.97 1.06 3.42
N SER A 89 -20.88 2.18 4.12
CA SER A 89 -20.30 3.42 3.59
C SER A 89 -18.79 3.49 3.81
N GLY A 90 -18.09 4.26 2.98
CA GLY A 90 -16.69 4.59 3.18
C GLY A 90 -16.43 5.20 4.55
N ILE A 91 -17.31 6.11 5.00
CA ILE A 91 -17.21 6.73 6.34
C ILE A 91 -17.16 5.66 7.43
N GLN A 92 -18.07 4.68 7.40
CA GLN A 92 -18.08 3.59 8.40
C GLN A 92 -16.78 2.77 8.37
N LEU A 93 -16.25 2.46 7.18
CA LEU A 93 -15.00 1.72 7.06
C LEU A 93 -13.83 2.48 7.66
N PHE A 94 -13.63 3.74 7.26
CA PHE A 94 -12.49 4.52 7.70
C PHE A 94 -12.61 4.96 9.17
N ASP A 95 -13.82 5.19 9.70
CA ASP A 95 -14.05 5.45 11.12
C ASP A 95 -13.72 4.22 11.98
N HIS A 96 -14.09 3.00 11.53
CA HIS A 96 -13.69 1.75 12.19
C HIS A 96 -12.17 1.56 12.21
N ILE A 97 -11.48 1.90 11.11
CA ILE A 97 -10.02 1.86 11.04
C ILE A 97 -9.40 2.87 12.01
N ALA A 98 -9.90 4.11 12.04
CA ALA A 98 -9.42 5.16 12.94
C ALA A 98 -9.62 4.78 14.42
N GLU A 99 -10.72 4.12 14.74
CA GLU A 99 -10.96 3.57 16.07
C GLU A 99 -9.92 2.51 16.46
N CYS A 100 -9.66 1.55 15.58
CA CYS A 100 -8.67 0.52 15.85
C CYS A 100 -7.26 1.09 15.98
N LEU A 101 -6.90 2.09 15.16
CA LEU A 101 -5.63 2.82 15.27
C LEU A 101 -5.48 3.49 16.64
N SER A 102 -6.51 4.20 17.10
CA SER A 102 -6.49 4.85 18.42
C SER A 102 -6.34 3.84 19.56
N ASN A 103 -7.13 2.76 19.53
CA ASN A 103 -7.05 1.70 20.55
C ASN A 103 -5.66 1.06 20.56
N PHE A 104 -5.07 0.78 19.39
CA PHE A 104 -3.72 0.25 19.27
C PHE A 104 -2.67 1.22 19.85
N MET A 105 -2.73 2.50 19.50
CA MET A 105 -1.79 3.49 20.02
C MET A 105 -1.89 3.66 21.55
N ALA A 106 -3.09 3.54 22.12
CA ALA A 106 -3.30 3.58 23.56
C ALA A 106 -2.69 2.35 24.26
N GLU A 107 -2.91 1.14 23.72
CA GLU A 107 -2.36 -0.11 24.25
C GLU A 107 -0.83 -0.13 24.27
N HIS A 108 -0.20 0.45 23.24
CA HIS A 108 1.25 0.53 23.12
C HIS A 108 1.87 1.80 23.73
N ASN A 109 1.08 2.60 24.48
CA ASN A 109 1.52 3.82 25.16
C ASN A 109 2.11 4.91 24.23
N VAL A 110 1.70 4.95 22.96
CA VAL A 110 2.16 5.93 21.96
C VAL A 110 1.06 6.94 21.56
N TYR A 111 -0.09 6.94 22.25
CA TYR A 111 -1.25 7.80 21.92
C TYR A 111 -0.99 9.31 21.96
N LYS A 112 0.05 9.77 22.66
CA LYS A 112 0.46 11.19 22.68
C LYS A 112 1.52 11.53 21.63
N GLU A 113 2.10 10.52 20.98
CA GLU A 113 3.12 10.71 19.95
C GLU A 113 2.45 11.07 18.63
N ARG A 114 3.14 11.90 17.84
CA ARG A 114 2.79 12.15 16.45
C ARG A 114 3.57 11.18 15.58
N LEU A 115 2.90 10.15 15.05
CA LEU A 115 3.57 9.07 14.33
C LEU A 115 3.30 9.12 12.82
N PRO A 116 4.33 8.95 11.97
CA PRO A 116 4.15 8.74 10.55
C PRO A 116 3.51 7.37 10.29
N LEU A 117 2.55 7.31 9.35
CA LEU A 117 1.85 6.09 8.96
C LEU A 117 2.06 5.77 7.49
N GLY A 118 2.50 4.53 7.21
CA GLY A 118 2.43 3.91 5.90
C GLY A 118 1.13 3.12 5.76
N PHE A 119 0.33 3.43 4.75
CA PHE A 119 -0.95 2.78 4.50
C PHE A 119 -0.79 1.79 3.34
N THR A 120 -0.71 0.51 3.63
CA THR A 120 -0.83 -0.57 2.65
C THR A 120 -2.31 -0.82 2.36
N PHE A 121 -2.74 -0.50 1.15
CA PHE A 121 -4.11 -0.61 0.69
C PHE A 121 -4.16 -1.54 -0.53
N SER A 122 -4.48 -2.81 -0.30
CA SER A 122 -4.31 -3.88 -1.28
C SER A 122 -5.52 -4.04 -2.20
N PHE A 123 -5.93 -2.94 -2.81
CA PHE A 123 -6.96 -2.87 -3.84
C PHE A 123 -6.40 -2.18 -5.09
N PRO A 124 -7.02 -2.35 -6.27
CA PRO A 124 -6.67 -1.58 -7.46
C PRO A 124 -6.72 -0.07 -7.17
N LEU A 125 -5.56 0.57 -7.21
CA LEU A 125 -5.36 1.97 -6.82
C LEU A 125 -4.59 2.68 -7.92
N ARG A 126 -5.07 3.86 -8.32
CA ARG A 126 -4.31 4.79 -9.15
C ARG A 126 -3.67 5.85 -8.27
N GLN A 127 -2.36 5.74 -8.08
CA GLN A 127 -1.60 6.70 -7.30
C GLN A 127 -1.32 7.97 -8.12
N LEU A 128 -1.53 9.11 -7.49
CA LEU A 128 -1.22 10.44 -8.02
C LEU A 128 -0.05 11.10 -7.27
N GLY A 129 0.54 10.36 -6.32
CA GLY A 129 1.64 10.78 -5.47
C GLY A 129 1.81 9.77 -4.34
N LEU A 130 2.85 9.95 -3.52
CA LEU A 130 3.10 9.08 -2.37
C LEU A 130 1.96 9.13 -1.34
N THR A 131 1.28 10.28 -1.20
CA THR A 131 0.19 10.50 -0.24
C THR A 131 -1.18 10.71 -0.88
N LYS A 132 -1.36 10.27 -2.14
CA LYS A 132 -2.63 10.44 -2.87
C LYS A 132 -2.92 9.24 -3.73
N GLY A 133 -4.04 8.57 -3.48
CA GLY A 133 -4.40 7.34 -4.20
C GLY A 133 -5.90 7.22 -4.39
N LEU A 134 -6.33 7.08 -5.64
CA LEU A 134 -7.73 6.93 -6.01
C LEU A 134 -8.08 5.44 -6.14
N LEU A 135 -9.10 4.97 -5.43
CA LEU A 135 -9.59 3.60 -5.59
C LEU A 135 -10.22 3.43 -6.97
N GLU A 136 -9.77 2.46 -7.76
CA GLU A 136 -10.34 2.20 -9.10
C GLU A 136 -11.59 1.29 -9.00
N THR A 137 -11.50 0.21 -8.20
CA THR A 137 -12.62 -0.69 -7.96
C THR A 137 -12.42 -1.49 -6.70
N TRP A 138 -13.51 -1.80 -6.00
CA TRP A 138 -13.46 -2.77 -4.93
C TRP A 138 -13.26 -4.19 -5.44
N THR A 139 -12.62 -5.02 -4.62
CA THR A 139 -12.41 -6.45 -4.82
C THR A 139 -12.58 -7.18 -3.49
N LYS A 140 -12.40 -8.51 -3.47
CA LYS A 140 -12.31 -9.30 -2.22
C LYS A 140 -13.53 -9.18 -1.29
N GLY A 141 -14.71 -8.95 -1.87
CA GLY A 141 -15.99 -8.84 -1.14
C GLY A 141 -16.27 -7.47 -0.52
N PHE A 142 -15.39 -6.49 -0.70
CA PHE A 142 -15.68 -5.09 -0.34
C PHE A 142 -16.64 -4.47 -1.35
N ASN A 143 -17.49 -3.57 -0.86
CA ASN A 143 -18.33 -2.73 -1.70
C ASN A 143 -18.76 -1.45 -0.95
N CYS A 144 -17.80 -0.76 -0.34
CA CYS A 144 -18.10 0.45 0.44
C CYS A 144 -18.52 1.62 -0.47
N ALA A 145 -19.68 2.20 -0.21
CA ALA A 145 -20.20 3.33 -0.98
C ALA A 145 -19.37 4.61 -0.74
N GLY A 146 -19.17 5.41 -1.80
CA GLY A 146 -18.46 6.69 -1.70
C GLY A 146 -16.94 6.57 -1.54
N VAL A 147 -16.32 5.49 -2.04
CA VAL A 147 -14.86 5.32 -2.02
C VAL A 147 -14.27 5.14 -3.42
N VAL A 148 -14.99 4.52 -4.35
CA VAL A 148 -14.51 4.35 -5.73
C VAL A 148 -14.35 5.74 -6.37
N ASN A 149 -13.20 5.97 -6.98
CA ASN A 149 -12.68 7.24 -7.51
C ASN A 149 -12.34 8.31 -6.47
N GLU A 150 -12.39 8.01 -5.18
CA GLU A 150 -12.03 8.93 -4.10
C GLU A 150 -10.62 8.67 -3.56
N ASP A 151 -10.02 9.71 -2.98
CA ASP A 151 -8.69 9.62 -2.36
C ASP A 151 -8.75 8.91 -1.00
N VAL A 152 -8.29 7.67 -0.97
CA VAL A 152 -8.33 6.82 0.24
C VAL A 152 -7.43 7.35 1.36
N VAL A 153 -6.38 8.12 1.00
CA VAL A 153 -5.53 8.77 2.00
C VAL A 153 -6.30 9.90 2.69
N GLN A 154 -7.03 10.70 1.91
CA GLN A 154 -7.86 11.77 2.46
C GLN A 154 -8.99 11.19 3.32
N LEU A 155 -9.65 10.12 2.88
CA LEU A 155 -10.72 9.46 3.66
C LEU A 155 -10.21 8.96 5.01
N LEU A 156 -9.00 8.39 5.07
CA LEU A 156 -8.36 7.99 6.33
C LEU A 156 -8.00 9.19 7.20
N LYS A 157 -7.41 10.25 6.61
CA LYS A 157 -7.09 11.50 7.33
C LYS A 157 -8.34 12.13 7.94
N ASP A 158 -9.43 12.17 7.20
CA ASP A 158 -10.70 12.72 7.67
C ASP A 158 -11.29 11.88 8.81
N ALA A 159 -11.18 10.55 8.77
CA ALA A 159 -11.61 9.68 9.85
C ALA A 159 -10.79 9.88 11.14
N ILE A 160 -9.47 9.97 11.00
CA ILE A 160 -8.57 10.28 12.12
C ILE A 160 -8.91 11.66 12.71
N ALA A 161 -9.16 12.66 11.87
CA ALA A 161 -9.54 14.00 12.30
C ALA A 161 -10.92 14.06 12.97
N ARG A 162 -11.93 13.35 12.43
CA ARG A 162 -13.26 13.21 13.04
C ARG A 162 -13.18 12.60 14.45
N ARG A 163 -12.27 11.65 14.64
CA ARG A 163 -12.05 11.03 15.96
C ARG A 163 -11.37 12.00 16.94
N GLY A 164 -10.29 12.66 16.49
CA GLY A 164 -9.68 13.79 17.19
C GLY A 164 -8.85 13.48 18.44
N ASP A 165 -8.59 12.20 18.75
CA ASP A 165 -7.87 11.75 19.95
C ASP A 165 -6.43 11.28 19.69
N VAL A 166 -6.02 11.15 18.42
CA VAL A 166 -4.67 10.71 18.01
C VAL A 166 -4.04 11.62 16.96
N GLN A 167 -2.71 11.62 16.90
CA GLN A 167 -1.93 12.41 15.94
C GLN A 167 -1.17 11.47 15.01
N ILE A 168 -1.65 11.33 13.78
CA ILE A 168 -1.07 10.43 12.77
C ILE A 168 -0.85 11.19 11.48
N ASP A 169 0.37 11.16 10.96
CA ASP A 169 0.70 11.74 9.66
C ASP A 169 0.72 10.62 8.60
N VAL A 170 -0.31 10.54 7.75
CA VAL A 170 -0.33 9.54 6.66
C VAL A 170 0.66 9.96 5.57
N CYS A 171 1.83 9.33 5.56
CA CYS A 171 3.00 9.71 4.77
C CYS A 171 3.14 8.91 3.46
N ALA A 172 2.52 7.74 3.37
CA ALA A 172 2.55 6.94 2.15
C ALA A 172 1.30 6.07 2.01
N ILE A 173 0.85 5.88 0.77
CA ILE A 173 -0.06 4.82 0.35
C ILE A 173 0.72 3.84 -0.53
N LEU A 174 0.55 2.54 -0.30
CA LEU A 174 1.27 1.48 -1.01
C LEU A 174 0.34 0.31 -1.31
N ASN A 175 0.65 -0.43 -2.36
CA ASN A 175 0.10 -1.76 -2.57
C ASN A 175 0.87 -2.81 -1.73
N ASP A 176 0.25 -3.96 -1.42
CA ASP A 176 0.89 -5.06 -0.69
C ASP A 176 2.14 -5.60 -1.38
N THR A 177 2.19 -5.65 -2.70
CA THR A 177 3.41 -6.06 -3.42
C THR A 177 4.56 -5.09 -3.15
N THR A 178 4.29 -3.79 -3.08
CA THR A 178 5.28 -2.74 -2.82
C THR A 178 5.78 -2.83 -1.38
N GLY A 179 4.88 -2.98 -0.41
CA GLY A 179 5.26 -3.21 0.98
C GLY A 179 6.11 -4.50 1.14
N THR A 180 5.76 -5.55 0.41
CA THR A 180 6.52 -6.81 0.38
C THR A 180 7.93 -6.63 -0.19
N LEU A 181 8.06 -5.90 -1.30
CA LEU A 181 9.37 -5.54 -1.87
C LEU A 181 10.20 -4.76 -0.86
N MET A 182 9.64 -3.70 -0.27
CA MET A 182 10.37 -2.84 0.68
C MET A 182 10.84 -3.61 1.91
N SER A 183 9.98 -4.45 2.49
CA SER A 183 10.33 -5.27 3.65
C SER A 183 11.44 -6.28 3.33
N CYS A 184 11.45 -6.85 2.12
CA CYS A 184 12.49 -7.79 1.71
C CYS A 184 13.79 -7.05 1.38
N ALA A 185 13.70 -5.91 0.68
CA ALA A 185 14.84 -5.07 0.29
C ALA A 185 15.61 -4.53 1.50
N TRP A 186 14.91 -4.24 2.61
CA TRP A 186 15.53 -3.85 3.87
C TRP A 186 16.47 -4.93 4.45
N LYS A 187 16.15 -6.22 4.27
CA LYS A 187 17.02 -7.34 4.69
C LYS A 187 18.02 -7.75 3.62
N ASN A 188 17.64 -7.64 2.35
CA ASN A 188 18.43 -8.06 1.20
C ASN A 188 18.38 -6.98 0.10
N HIS A 189 19.44 -6.17 0.03
CA HIS A 189 19.58 -5.07 -0.92
C HIS A 189 19.54 -5.49 -2.42
N ASN A 190 19.69 -6.78 -2.71
CA ASN A 190 19.53 -7.33 -4.06
C ASN A 190 18.07 -7.60 -4.45
N CYS A 191 17.11 -7.47 -3.53
CA CYS A 191 15.69 -7.65 -3.83
C CYS A 191 15.18 -6.48 -4.69
N LYS A 192 14.66 -6.78 -5.88
CA LYS A 192 14.09 -5.80 -6.84
C LYS A 192 12.66 -6.12 -7.28
N ILE A 193 12.09 -7.23 -6.82
CA ILE A 193 10.74 -7.69 -7.18
C ILE A 193 10.00 -8.11 -5.91
N GLY A 194 8.79 -7.59 -5.74
CA GLY A 194 7.81 -8.08 -4.76
C GLY A 194 6.73 -8.87 -5.48
N LEU A 195 6.40 -10.05 -4.98
CA LEU A 195 5.41 -10.96 -5.57
C LEU A 195 4.46 -11.46 -4.50
N ILE A 196 3.16 -11.33 -4.76
CA ILE A 196 2.09 -11.91 -3.95
C ILE A 196 1.48 -13.07 -4.75
N VAL A 197 1.40 -14.24 -4.13
CA VAL A 197 0.67 -15.42 -4.64
C VAL A 197 -0.23 -15.93 -3.53
N GLY A 198 -1.50 -15.54 -3.56
CA GLY A 198 -2.51 -15.90 -2.56
C GLY A 198 -3.90 -15.96 -3.17
N THR A 199 -4.91 -15.37 -2.50
CA THR A 199 -6.27 -15.24 -3.06
C THR A 199 -6.29 -14.53 -4.41
N GLY A 200 -5.32 -13.63 -4.63
CA GLY A 200 -4.96 -13.10 -5.94
C GLY A 200 -3.45 -13.20 -6.16
N ALA A 201 -3.02 -12.88 -7.39
CA ALA A 201 -1.61 -12.78 -7.73
C ALA A 201 -1.31 -11.36 -8.24
N ASN A 202 -0.26 -10.74 -7.71
CA ASN A 202 0.21 -9.42 -8.15
C ASN A 202 1.72 -9.32 -7.98
N ALA A 203 2.37 -8.44 -8.74
CA ALA A 203 3.80 -8.18 -8.61
C ALA A 203 4.11 -6.68 -8.75
N CYS A 204 5.19 -6.26 -8.11
CA CYS A 204 5.84 -4.98 -8.38
C CYS A 204 7.34 -5.18 -8.54
N TYR A 205 8.01 -4.23 -9.17
CA TYR A 205 9.45 -4.25 -9.35
C TYR A 205 10.01 -2.83 -9.47
N MET A 206 11.33 -2.70 -9.32
CA MET A 206 12.02 -1.44 -9.59
C MET A 206 12.26 -1.29 -11.10
N GLU A 207 11.73 -0.21 -11.69
CA GLU A 207 11.91 0.13 -13.10
C GLU A 207 12.77 1.40 -13.24
N ARG A 208 13.42 1.58 -14.40
CA ARG A 208 14.09 2.83 -14.75
C ARG A 208 13.04 3.92 -15.02
N VAL A 209 13.27 5.12 -14.47
CA VAL A 209 12.36 6.26 -14.63
C VAL A 209 12.08 6.59 -16.09
N GLU A 210 13.09 6.49 -16.96
CA GLU A 210 12.97 6.75 -18.40
C GLU A 210 12.03 5.78 -19.14
N GLU A 211 11.80 4.57 -18.61
CA GLU A 211 10.88 3.59 -19.20
C GLU A 211 9.44 3.79 -18.69
N ALA A 212 9.26 4.46 -17.55
CA ALA A 212 7.96 4.71 -16.94
C ALA A 212 7.39 6.06 -17.40
N GLU A 213 6.92 6.15 -18.65
CA GLU A 213 6.46 7.40 -19.29
C GLU A 213 5.29 8.11 -18.59
N LEU A 214 4.61 7.42 -17.67
CA LEU A 214 3.53 7.98 -16.84
C LEU A 214 4.04 8.64 -15.55
N PHE A 215 5.32 8.48 -15.22
CA PHE A 215 5.92 9.16 -14.10
C PHE A 215 6.15 10.63 -14.47
N ALA A 216 5.31 11.52 -13.93
CA ALA A 216 5.59 12.94 -13.95
C ALA A 216 6.56 13.25 -12.80
N ALA A 217 7.82 13.52 -13.13
CA ALA A 217 8.75 14.10 -12.16
C ALA A 217 8.22 15.50 -11.78
N GLU A 218 7.92 15.70 -10.50
CA GLU A 218 7.73 17.05 -9.92
C GLU A 218 9.10 17.72 -9.71
#